data_AF-A0A2V6MBB1-F1
#
_entry.id   AF-A0A2V6MBB1-F1
#
_cell.length_a   1.000
_cell.length_b   1.000
_cell.length_c   1.000
_cell.angle_alpha   90.00
_cell.angle_beta   90.00
_cell.angle_gamma   90.00
#
_symmetry.space_group_name_H-M   'P 1'
#
loop_
_entity.id
_entity.type
_entity.pdbx_description
1 polymer ?
#
loop_
_entity_poly.entity_id
_entity_poly.type
_entity_poly.pdbx_seq_one_letter_code
_entity_poly.pdbx_strand_id
1 'polypeptide(L)'
;MNLPPDHYFFVPQVELTGSDGSFLWLSATRPLAAPSTVFAPDLQSWTRDGSIDPDWLRIGTDIVGGNPAPTFNAAFSISGIAPDSGSTLFLLGTAAGLIFLVKRRLRA
;
A
#
# COMPACT_ATOMS: atom_id res chain seq x y z
N MET A 1 -7.26 2.67 -13.77
CA MET A 1 -7.69 2.16 -12.45
C MET A 1 -7.47 3.27 -11.45
N ASN A 2 -8.52 3.96 -11.02
CA ASN A 2 -8.45 4.93 -9.93
C ASN A 2 -9.34 4.38 -8.82
N LEU A 3 -8.74 3.77 -7.80
CA LEU A 3 -9.49 3.33 -6.63
C LEU A 3 -9.71 4.56 -5.73
N PRO A 4 -10.89 4.72 -5.11
CA PRO A 4 -11.11 5.80 -4.15
C PRO A 4 -10.04 5.79 -3.06
N PRO A 5 -9.77 6.92 -2.39
CA PRO A 5 -9.04 6.93 -1.13
C PRO A 5 -9.54 5.80 -0.19
N ASP A 6 -8.64 5.25 0.61
CA ASP A 6 -8.88 4.12 1.53
C ASP A 6 -9.13 2.74 0.89
N HIS A 7 -8.97 2.59 -0.42
CA HIS A 7 -9.14 1.30 -1.14
C HIS A 7 -7.85 0.78 -1.79
N TYR A 8 -6.69 1.08 -1.19
CA TYR A 8 -5.42 0.55 -1.65
C TYR A 8 -5.06 -0.72 -0.86
N PHE A 9 -4.96 -1.83 -1.57
CA PHE A 9 -4.39 -3.06 -1.01
C PHE A 9 -2.86 -2.95 -1.08
N PHE A 10 -2.21 -2.98 0.07
CA PHE A 10 -0.75 -3.05 0.17
C PHE A 10 -0.36 -4.43 0.68
N VAL A 11 0.50 -5.13 -0.07
CA VAL A 11 1.05 -6.43 0.31
C VAL A 11 2.55 -6.24 0.56
N PRO A 12 2.96 -5.88 1.78
CA PRO A 12 4.38 -5.81 2.10
C PRO A 12 4.97 -7.21 2.08
N GLN A 13 6.00 -7.41 1.26
CA GLN A 13 6.86 -8.58 1.38
C GLN A 13 8.02 -8.22 2.31
N VAL A 14 8.17 -8.97 3.39
CA VAL A 14 9.24 -8.77 4.38
C VAL A 14 10.21 -9.94 4.27
N GLU A 15 11.48 -9.64 3.99
CA GLU A 15 12.56 -10.61 4.06
C GLU A 15 13.08 -10.69 5.51
N LEU A 16 13.11 -11.90 6.07
CA LEU A 16 13.59 -12.14 7.43
C LEU A 16 15.07 -12.52 7.37
N THR A 17 15.93 -11.61 7.83
CA THR A 17 17.40 -11.76 7.74
C THR A 17 18.06 -12.28 9.01
N GLY A 18 17.29 -12.42 10.11
CA GLY A 18 17.77 -13.01 11.36
C GLY A 18 17.94 -14.53 11.27
N SER A 19 18.86 -15.09 12.07
CA SER A 19 19.12 -16.55 12.16
C SER A 19 17.88 -17.38 12.43
N ASP A 20 16.86 -16.77 13.04
CA ASP A 20 15.67 -17.43 13.55
C ASP A 20 14.53 -17.40 12.52
N GLY A 21 14.68 -16.65 11.42
CA GLY A 21 13.72 -16.56 10.32
C GLY A 21 12.28 -16.24 10.75
N SER A 22 12.10 -15.65 11.94
CA SER A 22 10.80 -15.55 12.61
C SER A 22 10.28 -14.12 12.57
N PHE A 23 9.02 -13.96 12.15
CA PHE A 23 8.29 -12.71 12.20
C PHE A 23 7.34 -12.72 13.41
N LEU A 24 7.54 -11.80 14.37
CA LEU A 24 6.72 -11.71 15.57
C LEU A 24 5.53 -10.77 15.34
N TRP A 25 4.31 -11.30 15.48
CA TRP A 25 3.08 -10.53 15.39
C TRP A 25 2.86 -9.73 16.68
N LEU A 26 2.91 -8.40 16.60
CA LEU A 26 2.65 -7.51 17.73
C LEU A 26 1.14 -7.28 17.90
N SER A 27 0.59 -7.73 19.02
CA SER A 27 -0.68 -7.25 19.54
C SER A 27 -0.44 -6.05 20.47
N ALA A 28 -1.38 -5.11 20.54
CA ALA A 28 -1.31 -4.05 21.54
C ALA A 28 -2.46 -4.15 22.53
N THR A 29 -2.19 -3.74 23.76
CA THR A 29 -3.18 -3.67 24.84
C THR A 29 -4.24 -2.61 24.54
N ARG A 30 -5.50 -2.94 24.85
CA ARG A 30 -6.62 -1.99 24.84
C ARG A 30 -6.90 -1.51 26.28
N PRO A 31 -7.34 -0.25 26.47
CA PRO A 31 -7.51 0.80 25.46
C PRO A 31 -6.17 1.41 25.04
N LEU A 32 -6.06 1.80 23.78
CA LEU A 32 -4.89 2.51 23.26
C LEU A 32 -4.84 3.90 23.90
N ALA A 33 -3.77 4.23 24.62
CA ALA A 33 -3.65 5.51 25.31
C ALA A 33 -3.48 6.68 24.31
N ALA A 34 -4.04 7.85 24.64
CA ALA A 34 -3.80 9.07 23.87
C ALA A 34 -2.37 9.58 24.09
N PRO A 35 -1.73 10.24 23.10
CA PRO A 35 -2.23 10.51 21.75
C PRO A 35 -2.07 9.27 20.85
N SER A 36 -3.16 8.82 20.22
CA SER A 36 -3.11 7.73 19.26
C SER A 36 -3.46 8.24 17.87
N THR A 37 -2.72 7.80 16.86
CA THR A 37 -2.99 8.03 15.43
C THR A 37 -3.82 6.90 14.83
N VAL A 38 -4.50 6.13 15.68
CA VAL A 38 -5.15 4.87 15.31
C VAL A 38 -6.41 5.19 14.51
N PHE A 39 -6.58 4.48 13.40
CA PHE A 39 -7.76 4.61 12.54
C PHE A 39 -9.02 4.14 13.30
N ALA A 40 -10.13 4.88 13.16
CA ALA A 40 -11.44 4.51 13.68
C ALA A 40 -12.45 4.56 12.52
N PRO A 41 -13.08 3.43 12.13
CA PRO A 41 -13.15 2.14 12.82
C PRO A 41 -11.87 1.30 12.69
N ASP A 42 -11.77 0.27 13.53
CA ASP A 42 -10.73 -0.77 13.43
C ASP A 42 -10.81 -1.44 12.05
N LEU A 43 -9.70 -1.42 11.31
CA LEU A 43 -9.62 -1.99 9.97
C LEU A 43 -9.04 -3.40 10.05
N GLN A 44 -9.64 -4.34 9.31
CA GLN A 44 -9.18 -5.72 9.31
C GLN A 44 -7.92 -5.88 8.46
N SER A 45 -6.91 -6.55 9.02
CA SER A 45 -5.70 -6.95 8.30
C SER A 45 -5.76 -8.45 7.96
N TRP A 46 -5.33 -8.77 6.74
CA TRP A 46 -5.40 -10.10 6.15
C TRP A 46 -4.01 -10.53 5.70
N THR A 47 -3.72 -11.83 5.78
CA THR A 47 -2.46 -12.39 5.27
C THR A 47 -2.70 -13.62 4.40
N ARG A 48 -1.72 -13.90 3.56
CA ARG A 48 -1.63 -15.08 2.70
C ARG A 48 -0.16 -15.46 2.59
N ASP A 49 0.16 -16.74 2.80
CA ASP A 49 1.48 -17.29 2.52
C ASP A 49 1.35 -18.59 1.70
N GLY A 50 2.45 -19.04 1.09
CA GLY A 50 2.44 -20.22 0.21
C GLY A 50 2.12 -21.54 0.91
N SER A 51 2.16 -21.59 2.24
CA SER A 51 1.71 -22.75 3.03
C SER A 51 0.22 -22.70 3.38
N ILE A 52 -0.46 -21.56 3.15
CA ILE A 52 -1.87 -21.29 3.50
C ILE A 52 -2.73 -21.02 2.24
N ASP A 53 -2.18 -21.21 1.04
CA ASP A 53 -2.95 -21.13 -0.21
C ASP A 53 -4.09 -22.18 -0.24
N PRO A 54 -5.34 -21.82 -0.63
CA PRO A 54 -5.75 -20.61 -1.36
C PRO A 54 -6.46 -19.50 -0.55
N ASP A 55 -6.66 -19.66 0.76
CA ASP A 55 -7.59 -18.82 1.53
C ASP A 55 -6.92 -17.63 2.21
N TRP A 56 -7.56 -16.46 2.14
CA TRP A 56 -7.16 -15.30 2.93
C TRP A 56 -7.66 -15.45 4.37
N LEU A 57 -6.76 -15.29 5.34
CA LEU A 57 -7.10 -15.37 6.76
C LEU A 57 -7.00 -13.99 7.43
N ARG A 58 -7.97 -13.66 8.29
CA ARG A 58 -7.92 -12.46 9.13
C ARG A 58 -6.92 -12.70 10.23
N ILE A 59 -5.94 -11.81 10.36
CA ILE A 59 -4.85 -11.97 11.31
C ILE A 59 -5.39 -12.07 12.75
N GLY A 60 -6.27 -11.16 13.16
CA GLY A 60 -6.81 -11.15 14.53
C GLY A 60 -7.68 -12.38 14.86
N THR A 61 -8.60 -12.75 13.97
CA THR A 61 -9.58 -13.81 14.24
C THR A 61 -9.05 -15.21 13.92
N ASP A 62 -8.48 -15.40 12.74
CA ASP A 62 -8.24 -16.72 12.20
C ASP A 62 -6.82 -17.23 12.52
N ILE A 63 -5.87 -16.32 12.82
CA ILE A 63 -4.48 -16.66 13.15
C ILE A 63 -4.18 -16.49 14.63
N VAL A 64 -4.35 -15.27 15.18
CA VAL A 64 -4.10 -15.04 16.61
C VAL A 64 -5.15 -15.76 17.46
N GLY A 65 -6.41 -15.68 17.06
CA GLY A 65 -7.52 -16.36 17.72
C GLY A 65 -7.83 -15.81 19.13
N GLY A 66 -8.92 -16.29 19.74
CA GLY A 66 -9.39 -15.86 21.06
C GLY A 66 -10.88 -15.52 21.09
N ASN A 67 -11.44 -15.29 22.29
CA ASN A 67 -12.84 -14.89 22.46
C ASN A 67 -13.00 -13.77 23.52
N PRO A 68 -13.23 -12.50 23.11
CA PRO A 68 -13.24 -12.04 21.72
C PRO A 68 -11.85 -12.12 21.08
N ALA A 69 -11.78 -12.22 19.75
CA ALA A 69 -10.52 -12.19 19.04
C ALA A 69 -9.78 -10.86 19.33
N PRO A 70 -8.46 -10.91 19.58
CA PRO A 70 -7.68 -9.71 19.83
C PRO A 70 -7.56 -8.88 18.56
N THR A 71 -7.48 -7.55 18.74
CA THR A 71 -7.23 -6.63 17.64
C THR A 71 -5.75 -6.64 17.29
N PHE A 72 -5.46 -6.62 15.99
CA PHE A 72 -4.10 -6.60 15.46
C PHE A 72 -3.72 -5.19 15.03
N ASN A 73 -2.56 -4.69 15.47
CA ASN A 73 -2.07 -3.38 15.04
C ASN A 73 -0.99 -3.56 13.97
N ALA A 74 -1.26 -3.07 12.77
CA ALA A 74 -0.27 -2.92 11.72
C ALA A 74 0.12 -1.45 11.57
N ALA A 75 1.42 -1.20 11.47
CA ALA A 75 1.96 0.08 11.02
C ALA A 75 2.95 -0.21 9.90
N PHE A 76 2.86 0.56 8.81
CA PHE A 76 3.84 0.52 7.74
C PHE A 76 4.21 1.96 7.34
N SER A 77 5.41 2.12 6.78
CA SER A 77 5.84 3.37 6.17
C SER A 77 6.25 3.08 4.73
N ILE A 78 5.74 3.88 3.80
CA ILE A 78 6.16 3.84 2.39
C ILE A 78 7.01 5.08 2.15
N SER A 79 8.24 4.86 1.69
CA SER A 79 9.09 5.89 1.13
C SER A 79 9.22 5.69 -0.38
N GLY A 80 9.15 6.78 -1.13
CA GLY A 80 9.24 6.74 -2.59
C GLY A 80 8.93 8.09 -3.22
N ILE A 81 9.36 8.25 -4.47
CA ILE A 81 8.98 9.40 -5.31
C ILE A 81 7.76 8.97 -6.12
N ALA A 82 6.64 9.68 -5.97
CA ALA A 82 5.48 9.44 -6.83
C ALA A 82 5.87 9.77 -8.28
N PRO A 83 5.52 8.93 -9.27
CA PRO A 83 5.84 9.21 -10.67
C PRO A 83 5.23 10.56 -11.08
N ASP A 84 6.08 11.40 -11.64
CA ASP A 84 5.78 12.76 -12.06
C ASP A 84 4.75 12.76 -13.20
N SER A 85 3.50 13.04 -12.85
CA SER A 85 2.39 13.12 -13.80
C SER A 85 2.53 14.26 -14.82
N GLY A 86 3.49 15.17 -14.60
CA GLY A 86 3.76 16.33 -15.47
C GLY A 86 4.57 16.00 -16.74
N SER A 87 5.37 14.94 -16.72
CA SER A 87 6.28 14.60 -17.83
C SER A 87 5.53 14.23 -19.11
N THR A 88 4.34 13.63 -19.00
CA THR A 88 3.48 13.31 -20.16
C THR A 88 2.94 14.55 -20.86
N LEU A 89 2.52 15.58 -20.12
CA LEU A 89 2.03 16.84 -20.71
C LEU A 89 3.15 17.60 -21.42
N PHE A 90 4.36 17.60 -20.85
CA PHE A 90 5.51 18.27 -21.45
C PHE A 90 5.94 17.58 -22.75
N LEU A 91 5.94 16.25 -22.79
CA LEU A 91 6.25 15.48 -24.01
C LEU A 91 5.21 15.71 -25.12
N LEU A 92 3.92 15.73 -24.78
CA LEU A 92 2.85 15.98 -25.74
C LEU A 92 2.88 17.41 -26.27
N GLY A 93 3.13 18.39 -25.39
CA GLY A 93 3.25 19.80 -25.76
C GLY A 93 4.44 20.05 -26.69
N THR A 94 5.60 19.46 -26.41
CA THR A 94 6.79 19.60 -27.26
C THR A 94 6.61 18.92 -28.62
N ALA A 95 6.02 17.71 -28.66
CA ALA A 95 5.69 17.03 -29.92
C ALA A 95 4.71 17.84 -30.78
N ALA A 96 3.65 18.40 -30.18
CA ALA A 96 2.69 19.24 -30.89
C ALA A 96 3.35 20.52 -31.43
N GLY A 97 4.20 21.17 -30.64
CA GLY A 97 4.96 22.35 -31.06
C GLY A 97 5.88 22.08 -32.25
N LEU A 98 6.60 20.96 -32.25
CA LEU A 98 7.48 20.55 -33.35
C LEU A 98 6.68 20.27 -34.63
N ILE A 99 5.55 19.55 -34.54
CA ILE A 99 4.67 19.28 -35.69
C ILE A 99 4.15 20.59 -36.31
N PHE A 100 3.75 21.55 -35.46
CA PHE A 100 3.30 22.86 -35.94
C PHE A 100 4.41 23.63 -36.68
N LEU A 101 5.63 23.64 -36.13
CA LEU A 101 6.80 24.28 -36.76
C LEU A 101 7.16 23.67 -38.11
N VAL A 102 7.15 22.33 -38.21
CA VAL A 102 7.40 21.62 -39.48
C VAL A 102 6.33 21.94 -40.51
N LYS A 103 5.05 21.91 -40.13
CA LYS A 103 3.95 22.29 -41.03
C LYS A 103 4.03 23.74 -41.51
N ARG A 104 4.53 24.66 -40.67
CA ARG A 104 4.72 26.07 -41.06
C ARG A 104 5.84 26.22 -42.09
N ARG A 105 6.95 25.49 -41.93
CA ARG A 105 8.06 25.50 -42.91
C ARG A 105 7.68 24.90 -44.25
N LEU A 106 6.85 23.85 -44.29
CA LEU A 106 6.42 23.21 -45.53
C LEU A 106 5.38 24.01 -46.33
N ARG A 107 4.83 25.07 -45.75
CA ARG A 107 3.84 25.96 -46.39
C ARG A 107 4.43 27.29 -46.87
N ALA A 108 5.72 27.54 -46.62
CA ALA A 108 6.47 28.71 -47.09
C ALA A 108 7.36 28.29 -48.25
#